data_AF-A0A7Y4TI35-F1
#
_entry.id   AF-A0A7Y4TI35-F1
#
_cell.length_a   1.000
_cell.length_b   1.000
_cell.length_c   1.000
_cell.angle_alpha   90.00
_cell.angle_beta   90.00
_cell.angle_gamma   90.00
#
_symmetry.space_group_name_H-M   'P 1'
#
loop_
_entity.id
_entity.type
_entity.pdbx_description
1 polymer ?
#
loop_
_entity_poly.entity_id
_entity_poly.type
_entity_poly.pdbx_seq_one_letter_code
_entity_poly.pdbx_strand_id
1 'polypeptide(L)'
;MLWAEAPVPAPAKDGFKNYITPAGFRRLHDELAHLWKVERPQLVSIVAWAAGNGDRSENGDYIYGKRKLREVDRRIRHISKSLDSAVVVDNSTRALDQVFFGATVTVAGPSGDERVVTIVGLDELDAGGTRVSWRSPLATALLKARAGDVVTVRTPRGPEAVEVLAVRYDPMT
;
A
#
# COMPACT_ATOMS: atom_id res chain seq x y z
N MET A 1 28.12 -16.00 17.56
CA MET A 1 26.82 -15.78 18.22
C MET A 1 26.63 -14.28 18.37
N LEU A 2 25.41 -13.76 18.16
CA LEU A 2 24.99 -12.34 18.21
C LEU A 2 25.02 -11.62 16.86
N TRP A 3 24.06 -11.95 16.00
CA TRP A 3 23.51 -10.96 15.07
C TRP A 3 22.49 -10.17 15.88
N ALA A 4 22.79 -8.90 16.14
CA ALA A 4 21.88 -8.03 16.87
C ALA A 4 20.70 -7.68 15.97
N GLU A 5 19.51 -8.04 16.44
CA GLU A 5 18.22 -7.68 15.86
C GLU A 5 18.15 -6.14 15.75
N ALA A 6 17.88 -5.64 14.55
CA ALA A 6 17.72 -4.21 14.32
C ALA A 6 16.57 -3.68 15.21
N PRO A 7 16.72 -2.50 15.82
CA PRO A 7 15.70 -1.98 16.72
C PRO A 7 14.37 -1.80 15.99
N VAL A 8 13.32 -2.42 16.51
CA VAL A 8 11.93 -2.19 16.08
C VAL A 8 11.63 -0.71 16.33
N PRO A 9 11.25 0.09 15.31
CA PRO A 9 11.00 1.51 15.50
C PRO A 9 9.85 1.71 16.49
N ALA A 10 10.03 2.65 17.42
CA ALA A 10 9.02 3.02 18.39
C ALA A 10 7.75 3.55 17.69
N PRO A 11 6.54 3.29 18.22
CA PRO A 11 5.31 3.70 17.56
C PRO A 11 5.19 5.23 17.47
N ALA A 12 4.81 5.71 16.29
CA ALA A 12 4.60 7.12 16.01
C ALA A 12 3.58 7.76 16.96
N LYS A 13 3.94 8.93 17.51
CA LYS A 13 3.07 9.80 18.31
C LYS A 13 2.10 10.55 17.38
N ASP A 14 0.99 9.91 17.04
CA ASP A 14 -0.35 10.49 16.81
C ASP A 14 -1.26 9.52 16.02
N GLY A 15 -2.13 8.81 16.74
CA GLY A 15 -3.47 8.33 16.33
C GLY A 15 -3.67 7.34 15.18
N PHE A 16 -2.84 7.30 14.14
CA PHE A 16 -3.11 6.53 12.91
C PHE A 16 -2.04 5.46 12.69
N LYS A 17 -2.36 4.20 13.01
CA LYS A 17 -1.51 3.05 12.68
C LYS A 17 -1.60 2.79 11.17
N ASN A 18 -0.51 3.02 10.44
CA ASN A 18 -0.41 2.67 9.03
C ASN A 18 0.00 1.19 8.89
N TYR A 19 -0.97 0.28 8.96
CA TYR A 19 -0.67 -1.14 8.76
C TYR A 19 -0.24 -1.41 7.33
N ILE A 20 0.86 -2.13 7.20
CA ILE A 20 1.45 -2.52 5.93
C ILE A 20 1.96 -3.94 6.00
N THR A 21 1.95 -4.64 4.88
CA THR A 21 2.51 -5.99 4.80
C THR A 21 4.04 -5.92 4.67
N PRO A 22 4.79 -6.98 5.01
CA PRO A 22 6.25 -7.00 4.82
C PRO A 22 6.67 -6.72 3.37
N ALA A 23 5.95 -7.29 2.40
CA ALA A 23 6.19 -7.06 0.98
C ALA A 23 5.92 -5.60 0.58
N GLY A 24 4.82 -5.02 1.05
CA GLY A 24 4.50 -3.61 0.83
C GLY A 24 5.56 -2.68 1.39
N PHE A 25 6.00 -2.93 2.63
CA PHE A 25 7.06 -2.15 3.27
C PHE A 25 8.37 -2.20 2.48
N ARG A 26 8.77 -3.41 2.05
CA ARG A 26 9.97 -3.59 1.23
C ARG A 26 9.87 -2.84 -0.09
N ARG A 27 8.74 -2.94 -0.79
CA ARG A 27 8.52 -2.21 -2.06
C ARG A 27 8.65 -0.69 -1.89
N LEU A 28 8.02 -0.13 -0.85
CA LEU A 28 8.13 1.29 -0.54
C LEU A 28 9.56 1.71 -0.21
N HIS A 29 10.27 0.89 0.58
CA HIS A 29 11.67 1.14 0.91
C HIS A 29 12.56 1.12 -0.33
N ASP A 30 12.41 0.10 -1.18
CA ASP A 30 13.20 -0.06 -2.41
C ASP A 30 12.90 1.07 -3.41
N GLU A 31 11.63 1.47 -3.55
CA GLU A 31 11.23 2.62 -4.34
C GLU A 31 11.85 3.92 -3.80
N LEU A 32 11.77 4.17 -2.48
CA LEU A 32 12.37 5.35 -1.87
C LEU A 32 13.88 5.41 -2.12
N ALA A 33 14.57 4.27 -1.98
CA ALA A 33 16.00 4.16 -2.25
C ALA A 33 16.33 4.47 -3.73
N HIS A 34 15.53 3.97 -4.67
CA HIS A 34 15.69 4.25 -6.09
C HIS A 34 15.48 5.73 -6.41
N LEU A 35 14.40 6.33 -5.90
CA LEU A 35 14.09 7.75 -6.10
C LEU A 35 15.21 8.65 -5.59
N TRP A 36 15.77 8.35 -4.41
CA TRP A 36 16.84 9.14 -3.81
C TRP A 36 18.20 8.96 -4.48
N LYS A 37 18.59 7.71 -4.79
CA LYS A 37 19.95 7.39 -5.25
C LYS A 37 20.11 7.50 -6.76
N VAL A 38 19.02 7.38 -7.53
CA VAL A 38 19.07 7.28 -8.98
C VAL A 38 18.27 8.41 -9.63
N GLU A 39 16.95 8.42 -9.48
CA GLU A 39 16.09 9.28 -10.29
C GLU A 39 16.24 10.76 -9.96
N ARG A 40 16.22 11.12 -8.66
CA ARG A 40 16.31 12.52 -8.24
C ARG A 40 17.66 13.17 -8.63
N PRO A 41 18.84 12.56 -8.39
CA PRO A 41 20.12 13.12 -8.84
C PRO A 41 20.18 13.34 -10.37
N GLN A 42 19.67 12.40 -11.16
CA GLN A 42 19.62 12.52 -12.61
C GLN A 42 18.76 13.70 -13.06
N LEU A 43 17.56 13.85 -12.49
CA LEU A 43 16.68 14.99 -12.80
C LEU A 43 17.28 16.33 -12.41
N VAL A 44 17.97 16.41 -11.26
CA VAL A 44 18.68 17.62 -10.85
C VAL A 44 19.76 17.99 -11.87
N SER A 45 20.52 17.01 -12.34
CA SER A 45 21.54 17.24 -13.38
C SER A 45 20.92 17.74 -14.69
N ILE A 46 19.82 17.12 -15.15
CA ILE A 46 19.11 17.52 -16.37
C ILE A 46 18.59 18.95 -16.24
N VAL A 47 17.92 19.28 -15.13
CA VAL A 47 17.37 20.62 -14.88
C VAL A 47 18.48 21.65 -14.80
N ALA A 48 19.61 21.34 -14.16
CA ALA A 48 20.77 22.23 -14.06
C ALA A 48 21.40 22.51 -15.43
N TRP A 49 21.59 21.48 -16.24
CA TRP A 49 22.10 21.61 -17.61
C TRP A 49 21.15 22.45 -18.48
N ALA A 50 19.85 22.12 -18.47
CA ALA A 50 18.85 22.85 -19.25
C ALA A 50 18.75 24.32 -18.80
N ALA A 51 18.92 24.59 -17.50
CA ALA A 51 18.90 25.95 -16.96
C ALA A 51 20.09 26.82 -17.39
N GLY A 52 21.16 26.21 -17.92
CA GLY A 52 22.32 26.87 -18.51
C GLY A 52 22.22 27.09 -20.02
N ASN A 53 21.23 26.48 -20.69
CA ASN A 53 21.04 26.55 -22.14
C ASN A 53 19.82 27.40 -22.49
N GLY A 54 20.08 28.67 -22.80
CA GLY A 54 19.08 29.59 -23.36
C GLY A 54 18.04 30.11 -22.36
N ASP A 55 16.94 30.66 -22.90
CA ASP A 55 15.84 31.12 -22.06
C ASP A 55 15.06 29.94 -21.46
N ARG A 56 14.95 29.94 -20.14
CA ARG A 56 14.25 28.94 -19.34
C ARG A 56 12.75 28.90 -19.62
N SER A 57 12.18 30.00 -20.11
CA SER A 57 10.74 30.10 -20.38
C SER A 57 10.32 29.32 -21.64
N GLU A 58 11.25 29.11 -22.57
CA GLU A 58 11.02 28.40 -23.84
C GLU A 58 11.70 27.03 -23.88
N ASN A 59 12.63 26.76 -22.96
CA ASN A 59 13.35 25.48 -22.89
C ASN A 59 12.44 24.35 -22.37
N GLY A 60 11.99 23.47 -23.28
CA GLY A 60 11.15 22.32 -22.99
C GLY A 60 11.76 21.33 -21.98
N ASP A 61 13.07 21.08 -22.04
CA ASP A 61 13.76 20.17 -21.11
C ASP A 61 13.76 20.72 -19.69
N TYR A 62 13.95 22.03 -19.53
CA TYR A 62 13.87 22.68 -18.23
C TYR A 62 12.46 22.62 -17.64
N ILE A 63 11.43 22.91 -18.44
CA ILE A 63 10.02 22.88 -18.00
C ILE A 63 9.62 21.45 -17.60
N TYR A 64 9.90 20.48 -18.47
CA TYR A 64 9.60 19.08 -18.22
C TYR A 64 10.36 18.55 -17.01
N GLY A 65 11.68 18.77 -16.95
CA GLY A 65 12.53 18.31 -15.86
C GLY A 65 12.09 18.87 -14.52
N LYS A 66 11.71 20.15 -14.45
CA LYS A 66 11.21 20.78 -13.22
C LYS A 66 9.85 20.23 -12.78
N ARG A 67 8.97 19.88 -13.72
CA ARG A 67 7.70 19.19 -13.40
C ARG A 67 7.97 17.81 -12.83
N LYS A 68 8.79 17.00 -13.52
CA LYS A 68 9.12 15.64 -13.10
C LYS A 68 9.85 15.61 -11.75
N LEU A 69 10.77 16.55 -11.49
CA LEU A 69 11.44 16.70 -10.20
C LEU A 69 10.44 16.95 -9.06
N ARG A 70 9.41 17.79 -9.27
CA ARG A 70 8.35 18.01 -8.27
C ARG A 70 7.52 16.77 -8.00
N GLU A 71 7.25 15.96 -9.03
CA GLU A 71 6.54 14.69 -8.89
C GLU A 71 7.35 13.70 -8.04
N VAL A 72 8.64 13.57 -8.32
CA VAL A 72 9.58 12.73 -7.55
C VAL A 72 9.69 13.21 -6.09
N ASP A 73 9.90 14.51 -5.86
CA ASP A 73 9.98 15.07 -4.50
C ASP A 73 8.66 14.90 -3.72
N ARG A 74 7.51 14.93 -4.40
CA ARG A 74 6.21 14.62 -3.78
C ARG A 74 6.11 13.15 -3.40
N ARG A 75 6.53 12.24 -4.30
CA ARG A 75 6.51 10.79 -4.04
C ARG A 75 7.45 10.42 -2.89
N ILE A 76 8.67 10.95 -2.88
CA ILE A 76 9.63 10.78 -1.79
C ILE A 76 9.02 11.18 -0.43
N ARG A 77 8.42 12.37 -0.34
CA ARG A 77 7.81 12.84 0.92
C ARG A 77 6.65 11.95 1.37
N HIS A 78 5.82 11.51 0.43
CA HIS A 78 4.71 10.62 0.73
C HIS A 78 5.22 9.27 1.27
N ILE A 79 6.13 8.60 0.55
CA ILE A 79 6.68 7.31 0.97
C ILE A 79 7.40 7.44 2.33
N SER A 80 8.21 8.50 2.50
CA SER A 80 8.94 8.72 3.76
C SER A 80 7.98 8.82 4.95
N LYS A 81 6.86 9.53 4.80
CA LYS A 81 5.82 9.63 5.84
C LYS A 81 5.08 8.30 6.05
N SER A 82 4.79 7.57 4.98
CA SER A 82 4.14 6.26 5.07
C SER A 82 5.03 5.25 5.82
N LEU A 83 6.34 5.24 5.55
CA LEU A 83 7.32 4.39 6.24
C LEU A 83 7.54 4.78 7.71
N ASP A 84 7.60 6.09 8.02
CA ASP A 84 7.79 6.59 9.39
C ASP A 84 6.64 6.19 10.34
N SER A 85 5.42 6.08 9.80
CA SER A 85 4.23 5.67 10.55
C SER A 85 3.83 4.20 10.36
N ALA A 86 4.64 3.43 9.61
CA ALA A 86 4.32 2.06 9.23
C ALA A 86 4.35 1.11 10.42
N VAL A 87 3.32 0.26 10.52
CA VAL A 87 3.28 -0.89 11.41
C VAL A 87 3.24 -2.13 10.54
N VAL A 88 4.37 -2.83 10.45
CA VAL A 88 4.48 -4.04 9.65
C VAL A 88 3.74 -5.19 10.34
N VAL A 89 2.79 -5.80 9.64
CA VAL A 89 1.99 -6.93 10.16
C VAL A 89 2.13 -8.11 9.20
N ASP A 90 2.62 -9.22 9.74
CA ASP A 90 2.73 -10.49 9.02
C ASP A 90 1.88 -11.57 9.70
N ASN A 91 0.87 -12.05 8.97
CA ASN A 91 0.03 -13.18 9.37
C ASN A 91 0.20 -14.38 8.42
N SER A 92 1.12 -14.33 7.45
CA SER A 92 1.29 -15.36 6.42
C SER A 92 1.63 -16.75 6.96
N THR A 93 2.30 -16.79 8.10
CA THR A 93 2.75 -18.03 8.76
C THR A 93 1.75 -18.59 9.78
N ARG A 94 0.64 -17.88 10.02
CA ARG A 94 -0.35 -18.29 11.02
C ARG A 94 -1.43 -19.13 10.36
N ALA A 95 -1.71 -20.31 10.92
CA ALA A 95 -2.87 -21.12 10.58
C ALA A 95 -4.14 -20.48 11.17
N LEU A 96 -4.61 -19.39 10.55
CA LEU A 96 -5.81 -18.67 10.95
C LEU A 96 -6.94 -19.04 10.00
N ASP A 97 -8.03 -19.54 10.56
CA ASP A 97 -9.31 -19.76 9.88
C ASP A 97 -10.20 -18.51 9.88
N GLN A 98 -9.68 -17.42 10.45
CA GLN A 98 -10.36 -16.15 10.64
C GLN A 98 -9.69 -15.04 9.82
N VAL A 99 -10.50 -14.13 9.29
CA VAL A 99 -10.05 -13.00 8.47
C VAL A 99 -9.37 -11.92 9.33
N PHE A 100 -8.11 -11.64 9.02
CA PHE A 100 -7.32 -10.54 9.57
C PHE A 100 -6.59 -9.76 8.46
N PHE A 101 -5.78 -8.77 8.86
CA PHE A 101 -4.90 -8.07 7.94
C PHE A 101 -3.97 -9.05 7.21
N GLY A 102 -3.82 -8.87 5.89
CA GLY A 102 -3.06 -9.77 5.01
C GLY A 102 -3.84 -10.99 4.52
N ALA A 103 -5.08 -11.20 4.96
CA ALA A 103 -5.90 -12.31 4.47
C ALA A 103 -6.38 -12.06 3.04
N THR A 104 -6.31 -13.11 2.22
CA THR A 104 -7.02 -13.21 0.94
C THR A 104 -8.31 -13.97 1.17
N VAL A 105 -9.44 -13.33 0.84
CA VAL A 105 -10.78 -13.81 1.12
C VAL A 105 -11.53 -13.95 -0.20
N THR A 106 -12.10 -15.12 -0.45
CA THR A 106 -13.07 -15.32 -1.52
C THR A 106 -14.46 -15.07 -0.95
N VAL A 107 -15.21 -14.18 -1.58
CA VAL A 107 -16.56 -13.81 -1.15
C VAL A 107 -17.56 -13.99 -2.29
N ALA A 108 -18.79 -14.36 -1.98
CA ALA A 108 -19.90 -14.40 -2.92
C ALA A 108 -20.95 -13.34 -2.58
N GLY A 109 -21.37 -12.57 -3.58
CA GLY A 109 -22.49 -11.63 -3.46
C GLY A 109 -23.85 -12.33 -3.55
N PRO A 110 -24.96 -11.60 -3.35
CA PRO A 110 -26.32 -12.15 -3.39
C PRO A 110 -26.70 -12.78 -4.74
N SER A 111 -26.09 -12.31 -5.83
CA SER A 111 -26.30 -12.82 -7.18
C SER A 111 -25.46 -14.08 -7.49
N GLY A 112 -24.62 -14.53 -6.55
CA GLY A 112 -23.69 -15.65 -6.72
C GLY A 112 -22.35 -15.26 -7.34
N ASP A 113 -22.11 -13.98 -7.62
CA ASP A 113 -20.84 -13.52 -8.17
C ASP A 113 -19.71 -13.63 -7.14
N GLU A 114 -18.68 -14.42 -7.47
CA GLU A 114 -17.50 -14.57 -6.64
C GLU A 114 -16.48 -13.45 -6.87
N ARG A 115 -15.86 -12.98 -5.79
CA ARG A 115 -14.78 -12.00 -5.81
C ARG A 115 -13.68 -12.43 -4.85
N VAL A 116 -12.44 -12.30 -5.28
CA VAL A 116 -11.27 -12.54 -4.45
C VAL A 116 -10.65 -11.19 -4.07
N VAL A 117 -10.54 -10.94 -2.77
CA VAL A 117 -9.99 -9.68 -2.24
C VAL A 117 -8.93 -9.95 -1.19
N THR A 118 -7.88 -9.14 -1.15
CA THR A 118 -6.82 -9.20 -0.14
C THR A 118 -6.84 -7.95 0.72
N ILE A 119 -6.92 -8.12 2.03
CA ILE A 119 -6.99 -7.01 2.98
C ILE A 119 -5.58 -6.48 3.26
N VAL A 120 -5.28 -5.26 2.81
CA VAL A 120 -3.94 -4.66 2.90
C VAL A 120 -3.97 -3.21 3.39
N GLY A 121 -2.78 -2.60 3.50
CA GLY A 121 -2.59 -1.18 3.81
C GLY A 121 -3.07 -0.26 2.68
N LEU A 122 -3.24 1.03 2.99
CA LEU A 122 -3.61 2.04 1.99
C LEU A 122 -2.52 2.22 0.91
N ASP A 123 -1.25 2.07 1.28
CA ASP A 123 -0.12 2.22 0.36
C ASP A 123 0.06 1.01 -0.58
N GLU A 124 -0.74 -0.05 -0.40
CA GLU A 124 -0.60 -1.34 -1.11
C GLU A 124 -1.74 -1.62 -2.09
N LEU A 125 -2.67 -0.68 -2.25
CA LEU A 125 -3.84 -0.83 -3.13
C LEU A 125 -3.44 -0.92 -4.60
N ASP A 126 -4.21 -1.69 -5.37
CA ASP A 126 -4.05 -1.85 -6.80
C ASP A 126 -5.21 -1.23 -7.58
N ALA A 127 -4.99 -0.92 -8.87
CA ALA A 127 -6.05 -0.43 -9.74
C ALA A 127 -7.08 -1.52 -10.11
N GLY A 128 -6.72 -2.79 -9.95
CA GLY A 128 -7.56 -3.94 -10.26
C GLY A 128 -8.64 -4.23 -9.21
N GLY A 129 -8.59 -3.58 -8.04
CA GLY A 129 -9.55 -3.77 -6.97
C GLY A 129 -9.45 -5.12 -6.25
N THR A 130 -8.37 -5.87 -6.51
CA THR A 130 -8.10 -7.15 -5.83
C THR A 130 -7.54 -6.93 -4.43
N ARG A 131 -6.97 -5.74 -4.16
CA ARG A 131 -6.44 -5.33 -2.87
C ARG A 131 -7.33 -4.26 -2.29
N VAL A 132 -7.89 -4.55 -1.11
CA VAL A 132 -8.82 -3.67 -0.43
C VAL A 132 -8.18 -3.14 0.85
N SER A 133 -8.41 -1.86 1.13
CA SER A 133 -7.95 -1.27 2.38
C SER A 133 -8.64 -1.97 3.55
N TRP A 134 -7.89 -2.26 4.62
CA TRP A 134 -8.44 -2.73 5.88
C TRP A 134 -9.49 -1.79 6.50
N ARG A 135 -9.56 -0.53 6.04
CA ARG A 135 -10.54 0.48 6.44
C ARG A 135 -11.78 0.54 5.56
N SER A 136 -11.84 -0.26 4.49
CA SER A 136 -13.01 -0.30 3.61
C SER A 136 -14.23 -0.92 4.32
N PRO A 137 -15.46 -0.56 3.93
CA PRO A 137 -16.66 -1.18 4.48
C PRO A 137 -16.67 -2.72 4.32
N LEU A 138 -16.15 -3.20 3.19
CA LEU A 138 -16.00 -4.63 2.90
C LEU A 138 -15.03 -5.28 3.89
N ALA A 139 -13.80 -4.77 3.99
CA ALA A 139 -12.80 -5.33 4.91
C ALA A 139 -13.29 -5.28 6.36
N THR A 140 -13.92 -4.17 6.78
CA THR A 140 -14.44 -4.02 8.15
C THR A 140 -15.52 -5.04 8.48
N ALA A 141 -16.40 -5.36 7.51
CA ALA A 141 -17.42 -6.39 7.67
C ALA A 141 -16.83 -7.80 7.68
N LEU A 142 -15.76 -8.03 6.90
CA LEU A 142 -15.09 -9.34 6.83
C LEU A 142 -14.16 -9.60 8.02
N LEU A 143 -13.62 -8.58 8.68
CA LEU A 143 -12.71 -8.75 9.81
C LEU A 143 -13.36 -9.63 10.89
N LYS A 144 -12.62 -10.67 11.32
CA LYS A 144 -13.05 -11.71 12.26
C LYS A 144 -14.09 -12.71 11.74
N ALA A 145 -14.55 -12.59 10.50
CA ALA A 145 -15.37 -13.62 9.87
C ALA A 145 -14.53 -14.88 9.55
N ARG A 146 -15.21 -16.00 9.33
CA ARG A 146 -14.66 -17.30 8.97
C ARG A 146 -15.31 -17.79 7.68
N ALA A 147 -14.72 -18.80 7.04
CA ALA A 147 -15.37 -19.49 5.93
C ALA A 147 -16.73 -20.07 6.36
N GLY A 148 -17.76 -19.83 5.56
CA GLY A 148 -19.16 -20.16 5.83
C GLY A 148 -19.97 -19.04 6.50
N ASP A 149 -19.34 -17.95 6.94
CA ASP A 149 -20.07 -16.83 7.55
C ASP A 149 -20.71 -15.94 6.48
N VAL A 150 -21.91 -15.43 6.76
CA VAL A 150 -22.56 -14.37 5.97
C VAL A 150 -22.48 -13.05 6.72
N VAL A 151 -21.85 -12.06 6.09
CA VAL A 151 -21.66 -10.72 6.66
C VAL A 151 -22.45 -9.68 5.87
N THR A 152 -22.91 -8.63 6.56
CA THR A 152 -23.59 -7.50 5.89
C THR A 152 -22.61 -6.37 5.62
N VAL A 153 -22.38 -6.07 4.35
CA VAL A 153 -21.52 -4.98 3.90
C VAL A 153 -22.35 -3.74 3.61
N ARG A 154 -21.95 -2.58 4.15
CA ARG A 154 -22.61 -1.32 3.82
C ARG A 154 -22.02 -0.75 2.53
N THR A 155 -22.80 -0.76 1.45
CA THR A 155 -22.42 -0.15 0.18
C THR A 155 -23.21 1.16 -0.05
N PRO A 156 -22.77 2.04 -0.96
CA PRO A 156 -23.54 3.22 -1.34
C PRO A 156 -24.93 2.91 -1.91
N ARG A 157 -25.17 1.69 -2.41
CA ARG A 157 -26.45 1.24 -2.97
C ARG A 157 -27.38 0.63 -1.91
N GLY A 158 -26.88 0.44 -0.68
CA GLY A 158 -27.59 -0.21 0.41
C GLY A 158 -26.76 -1.31 1.08
N PRO A 159 -27.26 -1.89 2.19
CA PRO A 159 -26.66 -3.06 2.79
C PRO A 159 -26.76 -4.27 1.85
N GLU A 160 -25.66 -4.99 1.69
CA GLU A 160 -25.56 -6.18 0.84
C GLU A 160 -25.05 -7.36 1.68
N ALA A 161 -25.70 -8.52 1.56
CA ALA A 161 -25.24 -9.74 2.21
C ALA A 161 -24.13 -10.39 1.37
N VAL A 162 -23.03 -10.74 2.01
CA VAL A 162 -21.85 -11.32 1.37
C VAL A 162 -21.45 -12.56 2.15
N GLU A 163 -21.34 -13.69 1.47
CA GLU A 163 -20.89 -14.95 2.06
C GLU A 163 -19.37 -15.11 1.92
N VAL A 164 -18.71 -15.56 2.99
CA VAL A 164 -17.28 -15.86 3.00
C VAL A 164 -17.07 -17.30 2.56
N LEU A 165 -16.58 -17.52 1.35
CA LEU A 165 -16.37 -18.86 0.82
C LEU A 165 -15.05 -19.49 1.29
N ALA A 166 -13.99 -18.69 1.33
CA ALA A 166 -12.66 -19.17 1.70
C ALA A 166 -11.81 -18.05 2.30
N VAL A 167 -10.93 -18.42 3.23
CA VAL A 167 -9.92 -17.54 3.82
C VAL A 167 -8.58 -18.22 3.65
N ARG A 168 -7.61 -17.52 3.05
CA ARG A 168 -6.24 -17.99 2.92
C ARG A 168 -5.25 -16.88 3.20
N TYR A 169 -4.05 -17.29 3.59
CA TYR A 169 -2.92 -16.40 3.81
C TYR A 169 -1.81 -16.83 2.86
N ASP A 170 -1.71 -16.13 1.73
CA ASP A 170 -0.67 -16.38 0.76
C ASP A 170 0.60 -15.58 1.13
N PRO A 171 1.80 -16.15 0.99
CA PRO A 171 3.03 -15.38 1.09
C PRO A 171 3.03 -14.30 0.01
N MET A 172 2.90 -13.04 0.42
CA MET A 172 3.01 -11.94 -0.53
C MET A 172 4.48 -11.73 -0.88
N THR A 173 4.82 -12.00 -2.14
CA THR A 173 6.18 -11.80 -2.70
C THR A 173 6.35 -10.37 -3.19
#